data_AF-A0A072TJK2-F1
#
_entry.id   AF-A0A072TJK2-F1
#
_cell.length_a   1.000
_cell.length_b   1.000
_cell.length_c   1.000
_cell.angle_alpha   90.00
_cell.angle_beta   90.00
_cell.angle_gamma   90.00
#
_symmetry.space_group_name_H-M   'P 1'
#
loop_
_entity.id
_entity.type
_entity.pdbx_description
1 polymer ?
#
loop_
_entity_poly.entity_id
_entity_poly.type
_entity_poly.pdbx_seq_one_letter_code
_entity_poly.pdbx_strand_id
1 'polypeptide(L)'
;MEKILEVAKQTERNRTCMVEVGVTKTMIMVIKKKFKKGNTIGLEEALKITRLLWNEAAINNRLKLLVGKNMDIMNLLTWILKIYIDNNNFEMVNEVMPLLKLTIDVVDSNLLRNLNIEFFITFSKQAIKSVLHVLIEVFIEMVTLNS
;
A
#
# COMPACT_ATOMS: atom_id res chain seq x y z
N MET A 1 4.61 -7.35 15.62
CA MET A 1 3.85 -7.42 14.35
C MET A 1 4.59 -8.32 13.36
N GLU A 2 5.93 -8.26 13.38
CA GLU A 2 6.86 -9.19 12.73
C GLU A 2 6.45 -10.66 12.74
N LYS A 3 6.18 -11.28 13.90
CA LYS A 3 5.73 -12.70 13.95
C LYS A 3 4.47 -12.98 13.14
N ILE A 4 3.54 -12.02 13.06
CA ILE A 4 2.32 -12.16 12.25
C ILE A 4 2.68 -12.07 10.76
N LEU A 5 3.62 -11.19 10.41
CA LEU A 5 4.15 -11.08 9.05
C LEU A 5 4.89 -12.36 8.62
N GLU A 6 5.67 -12.97 9.51
CA GLU A 6 6.33 -14.26 9.24
C GLU A 6 5.32 -15.36 8.90
N VAL A 7 4.25 -15.48 9.69
CA VAL A 7 3.17 -16.45 9.44
C VAL A 7 2.49 -16.20 8.09
N ALA A 8 2.23 -14.93 7.75
CA ALA A 8 1.60 -14.57 6.47
C ALA A 8 2.48 -14.88 5.24
N LYS A 9 3.81 -14.86 5.40
CA LYS A 9 4.78 -15.14 4.33
C LYS A 9 4.92 -16.64 4.02
N GLN A 10 4.57 -17.52 4.96
CA GLN A 10 4.86 -18.96 4.85
C GLN A 10 4.01 -19.68 3.79
N THR A 11 2.68 -19.64 3.89
CA THR A 11 1.80 -20.43 3.01
C THR A 11 0.50 -19.69 2.68
N GLU A 12 -0.13 -20.07 1.56
CA GLU A 12 -1.47 -19.60 1.22
C GLU A 12 -2.51 -20.01 2.25
N ARG A 13 -2.45 -21.26 2.72
CA ARG A 13 -3.31 -21.77 3.80
C ARG A 13 -3.26 -20.88 5.04
N ASN A 14 -2.06 -20.43 5.45
CA ASN A 14 -1.93 -19.51 6.58
C ASN A 14 -2.67 -18.19 6.30
N ARG A 15 -2.52 -17.64 5.10
CA ARG A 15 -3.19 -16.39 4.71
C ARG A 15 -4.71 -16.55 4.71
N THR A 16 -5.24 -17.65 4.17
CA THR A 16 -6.68 -17.95 4.20
C THR A 16 -7.18 -18.00 5.64
N CYS A 17 -6.52 -18.75 6.54
CA CYS A 17 -6.91 -18.80 7.96
C CYS A 17 -6.83 -17.41 8.64
N MET A 18 -5.81 -16.61 8.31
CA MET A 18 -5.68 -15.24 8.83
C MET A 18 -6.81 -14.32 8.37
N VAL A 19 -7.25 -14.45 7.12
CA VAL A 19 -8.43 -13.75 6.60
C VAL A 19 -9.70 -14.23 7.29
N GLU A 20 -9.82 -15.53 7.54
CA GLU A 20 -10.97 -16.15 8.22
C GLU A 20 -11.20 -15.57 9.62
N VAL A 21 -10.13 -15.44 10.41
CA VAL A 21 -10.18 -14.88 11.77
C VAL A 21 -10.14 -13.35 11.81
N GLY A 22 -10.15 -12.69 10.65
CA GLY A 22 -10.31 -11.23 10.54
C GLY A 22 -9.03 -10.41 10.68
N VAL A 23 -7.85 -10.99 10.48
CA VAL A 23 -6.57 -10.26 10.56
C VAL A 23 -6.55 -9.05 9.62
N THR A 24 -7.06 -9.19 8.39
CA THR A 24 -7.10 -8.09 7.41
C THR A 24 -7.84 -6.86 7.94
N LYS A 25 -9.02 -7.06 8.55
CA LYS A 25 -9.80 -5.97 9.15
C LYS A 25 -9.03 -5.31 10.28
N THR A 26 -8.41 -6.11 11.15
CA THR A 26 -7.61 -5.63 12.27
C THR A 26 -6.42 -4.80 11.78
N MET A 27 -5.71 -5.24 10.74
CA MET A 27 -4.57 -4.49 10.20
C MET A 27 -4.98 -3.14 9.61
N ILE A 28 -6.10 -3.07 8.87
CA ILE A 28 -6.65 -1.80 8.38
C ILE A 28 -6.98 -0.85 9.56
N MET A 29 -7.58 -1.36 10.63
CA MET A 29 -7.86 -0.57 11.84
C MET A 29 -6.57 -0.08 12.52
N VAL A 30 -5.54 -0.93 12.58
CA VAL A 30 -4.22 -0.55 13.09
C VAL A 30 -3.63 0.58 12.24
N ILE A 31 -3.61 0.46 10.92
CA ILE A 31 -3.11 1.50 10.00
C ILE A 31 -3.87 2.82 10.21
N LYS A 32 -5.21 2.79 10.25
CA LYS A 32 -6.03 3.98 10.53
C LYS A 32 -5.70 4.62 11.87
N LYS A 33 -5.54 3.81 12.93
CA LYS A 33 -5.19 4.31 14.28
C LYS A 33 -3.79 4.91 14.31
N LYS A 34 -2.85 4.30 13.62
CA LYS A 34 -1.45 4.75 13.51
C LYS A 34 -1.37 6.08 12.77
N PHE A 35 -2.10 6.20 11.65
CA PHE A 35 -2.28 7.46 10.91
C PHE A 35 -2.79 8.59 11.80
N LYS A 36 -3.93 8.39 12.49
CA LYS A 36 -4.52 9.40 13.37
C LYS A 36 -3.60 9.85 14.50
N LYS A 37 -2.64 9.01 14.89
CA LYS A 37 -1.69 9.29 15.98
C LYS A 37 -0.32 9.78 15.48
N GLY A 38 -0.11 9.90 14.17
CA GLY A 38 1.21 10.19 13.60
C GLY A 38 2.29 9.16 13.99
N ASN A 39 1.91 7.93 14.33
CA ASN A 39 2.83 6.90 14.83
C ASN A 39 3.16 5.91 13.71
N THR A 40 4.43 5.80 13.35
CA THR A 40 4.93 4.94 12.27
C THR A 40 5.44 3.58 12.75
N ILE A 41 5.59 3.34 14.07
CA ILE A 41 6.09 2.07 14.62
C ILE A 41 5.13 0.94 14.24
N GLY A 42 5.65 -0.08 13.55
CA GLY A 42 4.87 -1.25 13.11
C GLY A 42 3.95 -0.98 11.91
N LEU A 43 3.99 0.23 11.33
CA LEU A 43 3.14 0.58 10.19
C LEU A 43 3.54 -0.21 8.94
N GLU A 44 4.85 -0.43 8.77
CA GLU A 44 5.40 -1.19 7.66
C GLU A 44 4.91 -2.64 7.66
N GLU A 45 5.01 -3.34 8.79
CA GLU A 45 4.55 -4.71 8.89
C GLU A 45 3.04 -4.79 8.73
N ALA A 46 2.29 -3.82 9.24
CA ALA A 46 0.85 -3.75 9.03
C ALA A 46 0.50 -3.63 7.53
N LEU A 47 1.23 -2.80 6.79
CA LEU A 47 1.07 -2.65 5.34
C LEU A 47 1.45 -3.93 4.60
N LYS A 48 2.62 -4.51 4.90
CA LYS A 48 3.08 -5.78 4.31
C LYS A 48 2.09 -6.93 4.57
N ILE A 49 1.59 -7.08 5.80
CA ILE A 49 0.56 -8.08 6.13
C ILE A 49 -0.71 -7.80 5.34
N THR A 50 -1.20 -6.55 5.31
CA THR A 50 -2.42 -6.19 4.60
C THR A 50 -2.31 -6.53 3.10
N ARG A 51 -1.15 -6.28 2.48
CA ARG A 51 -0.88 -6.62 1.08
C ARG A 51 -0.94 -8.12 0.84
N LEU A 52 -0.25 -8.91 1.67
CA LEU A 52 -0.22 -10.36 1.55
C LEU A 52 -1.62 -10.98 1.66
N LEU A 53 -2.45 -10.45 2.56
CA LEU A 53 -3.80 -10.97 2.81
C LEU A 53 -4.86 -10.43 1.85
N TRP A 54 -4.52 -9.48 0.97
CA TRP A 54 -5.52 -8.76 0.18
C TRP A 54 -6.27 -9.66 -0.79
N ASN A 55 -5.55 -10.45 -1.60
CA ASN A 55 -6.18 -11.31 -2.62
C ASN A 55 -7.12 -12.34 -1.99
N GLU A 56 -6.67 -13.01 -0.92
CA GLU A 56 -7.49 -13.94 -0.13
C GLU A 56 -8.76 -13.27 0.43
N ALA A 57 -8.64 -12.04 0.90
CA ALA A 57 -9.76 -11.29 1.45
C ALA A 57 -10.72 -10.76 0.36
N ALA A 58 -10.20 -10.51 -0.86
CA ALA A 58 -10.99 -10.10 -2.03
C ALA A 58 -11.85 -11.27 -2.54
N ILE A 59 -11.25 -12.45 -2.72
CA ILE A 59 -11.93 -13.67 -3.19
C ILE A 59 -13.11 -14.01 -2.28
N ASN A 60 -12.93 -13.88 -0.97
CA ASN A 60 -13.99 -14.16 0.01
C ASN A 60 -15.01 -13.03 0.20
N ASN A 61 -15.01 -12.00 -0.68
CA ASN A 61 -15.87 -10.81 -0.64
C ASN A 61 -15.85 -10.06 0.72
N ARG A 62 -14.82 -10.27 1.54
CA ARG A 62 -14.68 -9.65 2.87
C ARG A 62 -14.16 -8.22 2.78
N LEU A 63 -13.49 -7.88 1.67
CA LEU A 63 -12.94 -6.54 1.44
C LEU A 63 -13.96 -5.52 0.95
N LYS A 64 -14.99 -5.93 0.21
CA LYS A 64 -15.99 -4.98 -0.31
C LYS A 64 -16.74 -4.26 0.83
N LEU A 65 -16.90 -4.92 1.98
CA LEU A 65 -17.45 -4.31 3.20
C LEU A 65 -16.46 -3.37 3.92
N LEU A 66 -15.15 -3.60 3.76
CA LEU A 66 -14.08 -2.81 4.38
C LEU A 66 -13.71 -1.56 3.57
N VAL A 67 -13.72 -1.69 2.24
CA VAL A 67 -13.31 -0.67 1.27
C VAL A 67 -14.51 0.04 0.64
N GLY A 68 -15.55 -0.72 0.28
CA GLY A 68 -16.61 -0.27 -0.63
C GLY A 68 -17.69 0.63 -0.03
N LYS A 69 -17.53 1.11 1.21
CA LYS A 69 -18.49 2.06 1.81
C LYS A 69 -17.98 3.50 1.89
N ASN A 70 -16.67 3.75 1.91
CA ASN A 70 -16.09 5.10 2.05
C ASN A 70 -14.72 5.20 1.37
N MET A 71 -14.37 6.39 0.89
CA MET A 71 -13.05 6.75 0.36
C MET A 71 -11.91 6.70 1.40
N ASP A 72 -12.21 6.38 2.67
CA ASP A 72 -11.29 6.43 3.81
C ASP A 72 -9.98 5.66 3.57
N ILE A 73 -10.05 4.46 3.00
CA ILE A 73 -8.85 3.64 2.78
C ILE A 73 -8.02 4.22 1.63
N MET A 74 -8.64 4.70 0.56
CA MET A 74 -7.90 5.36 -0.52
C MET A 74 -7.25 6.67 -0.03
N ASN A 75 -7.96 7.50 0.72
CA ASN A 75 -7.41 8.72 1.29
C ASN A 75 -6.25 8.43 2.26
N LEU A 76 -6.40 7.40 3.09
CA LEU A 76 -5.35 6.91 3.99
C LEU A 76 -4.12 6.45 3.22
N LEU A 77 -4.28 5.57 2.22
CA LEU A 77 -3.18 5.06 1.41
C LEU A 77 -2.50 6.18 0.59
N THR A 78 -3.27 7.14 0.09
CA THR A 78 -2.74 8.33 -0.61
C THR A 78 -1.87 9.18 0.32
N TRP A 79 -2.34 9.42 1.54
CA TRP A 79 -1.56 10.16 2.55
C TRP A 79 -0.28 9.42 2.95
N ILE A 80 -0.38 8.11 3.19
CA ILE A 80 0.79 7.27 3.50
C ILE A 80 1.80 7.31 2.35
N LEU A 81 1.31 7.18 1.11
CA LEU A 81 2.13 7.23 -0.09
C LEU A 81 2.87 8.57 -0.20
N LYS A 82 2.18 9.69 0.01
CA LYS A 82 2.78 11.03 0.02
C LYS A 82 3.95 11.13 1.01
N ILE A 83 3.78 10.64 2.23
CA ILE A 83 4.85 10.65 3.25
C ILE A 83 6.07 9.87 2.80
N TYR A 84 5.88 8.67 2.25
CA TYR A 84 7.00 7.85 1.83
C TYR A 84 7.70 8.41 0.59
N ILE A 85 6.95 9.04 -0.31
CA ILE A 85 7.52 9.76 -1.46
C ILE A 85 8.37 10.94 -0.98
N ASP A 86 7.83 11.79 -0.09
CA ASP A 86 8.51 12.98 0.41
C ASP A 86 9.77 12.60 1.23
N ASN A 87 9.75 11.45 1.92
CA ASN A 87 10.88 10.94 2.70
C ASN A 87 11.86 10.03 1.92
N ASN A 88 11.72 9.90 0.60
CA ASN A 88 12.55 9.00 -0.23
C ASN A 88 12.54 7.51 0.21
N ASN A 89 11.48 7.04 0.86
CA ASN A 89 11.37 5.64 1.30
C ASN A 89 10.73 4.79 0.18
N PHE A 90 11.54 4.43 -0.82
CA PHE A 90 11.08 3.68 -1.99
C PHE A 90 10.60 2.25 -1.67
N GLU A 91 11.17 1.60 -0.65
CA GLU A 91 10.72 0.29 -0.20
C GLU A 91 9.24 0.35 0.21
N MET A 92 8.87 1.34 1.02
CA MET A 92 7.49 1.50 1.47
C MET A 92 6.55 1.99 0.37
N VAL A 93 7.03 2.79 -0.57
CA VAL A 93 6.26 3.13 -1.78
C VAL A 93 5.88 1.85 -2.54
N ASN A 94 6.82 0.91 -2.69
CA ASN A 94 6.60 -0.37 -3.37
C ASN A 94 5.64 -1.31 -2.61
N GLU A 95 5.48 -1.13 -1.29
CA GLU A 95 4.51 -1.87 -0.49
C GLU A 95 3.10 -1.24 -0.55
N VAL A 96 3.01 0.10 -0.60
CA VAL A 96 1.75 0.85 -0.59
C VAL A 96 1.11 0.94 -1.97
N MET A 97 1.90 1.09 -3.03
CA MET A 97 1.38 1.26 -4.40
C MET A 97 0.53 0.05 -4.88
N PRO A 98 0.95 -1.22 -4.66
CA PRO A 98 0.13 -2.37 -5.01
C PRO A 98 -1.18 -2.41 -4.21
N LEU A 99 -1.14 -2.07 -2.92
CA LEU A 99 -2.34 -1.97 -2.08
C LEU A 99 -3.31 -0.91 -2.60
N LEU A 100 -2.80 0.22 -3.05
CA LEU A 100 -3.62 1.29 -3.62
C LEU A 100 -4.29 0.84 -4.92
N LYS A 101 -3.53 0.21 -5.83
CA LYS A 101 -4.08 -0.39 -7.05
C LYS A 101 -5.20 -1.38 -6.74
N LEU A 102 -4.92 -2.33 -5.85
CA LEU A 102 -5.87 -3.35 -5.40
C LEU A 102 -7.12 -2.74 -4.72
N THR A 103 -6.97 -1.58 -4.08
CA THR A 103 -8.09 -0.80 -3.54
C THR A 103 -8.93 -0.18 -4.65
N ILE A 104 -8.30 0.44 -5.66
CA ILE A 104 -8.99 1.02 -6.81
C ILE A 104 -9.80 -0.04 -7.56
N ASP A 105 -9.24 -1.25 -7.72
CA ASP A 105 -9.89 -2.36 -8.42
C ASP A 105 -11.22 -2.81 -7.76
N VAL A 106 -11.40 -2.54 -6.46
CA VAL A 106 -12.59 -2.95 -5.70
C VAL A 106 -13.51 -1.79 -5.28
N VAL A 107 -13.08 -0.54 -5.49
CA VAL A 107 -13.87 0.65 -5.17
C VAL A 107 -14.91 0.90 -6.26
N ASP A 108 -16.10 1.37 -5.85
CA ASP A 108 -17.16 1.75 -6.77
C ASP A 108 -16.72 2.87 -7.72
N SER A 109 -17.00 2.73 -9.01
CA SER A 109 -16.56 3.71 -10.02
C SER A 109 -17.14 5.11 -9.79
N ASN A 110 -18.29 5.25 -9.12
CA ASN A 110 -18.83 6.54 -8.73
C ASN A 110 -18.01 7.21 -7.62
N LEU A 111 -17.40 6.41 -6.74
CA LEU A 111 -16.48 6.93 -5.72
C LEU A 111 -15.16 7.39 -6.35
N LEU A 112 -14.67 6.72 -7.39
CA LEU A 112 -13.47 7.14 -8.13
C LEU A 112 -13.66 8.50 -8.82
N ARG A 113 -14.88 8.85 -9.25
CA ARG A 113 -15.18 10.18 -9.81
C ARG A 113 -14.95 11.32 -8.80
N ASN A 114 -14.99 11.01 -7.51
CA ASN A 114 -14.81 11.96 -6.42
C ASN A 114 -13.39 11.93 -5.83
N LEU A 115 -12.41 11.40 -6.57
CA LEU A 115 -11.01 11.43 -6.15
C LEU A 115 -10.52 12.87 -6.02
N ASN A 116 -9.82 13.13 -4.92
CA ASN A 116 -9.22 14.43 -4.63
C ASN A 116 -8.07 14.72 -5.62
N ILE A 117 -7.90 15.96 -6.08
CA ILE A 117 -6.76 16.41 -6.89
C ILE A 117 -5.41 16.05 -6.25
N GLU A 118 -5.33 16.02 -4.92
CA GLU A 118 -4.12 15.60 -4.19
C GLU A 118 -3.69 14.16 -4.51
N PHE A 119 -4.64 13.28 -4.86
CA PHE A 119 -4.35 11.93 -5.34
C PHE A 119 -3.50 11.99 -6.61
N PHE A 120 -3.95 12.77 -7.60
CA PHE A 120 -3.28 12.92 -8.89
C PHE A 120 -1.91 13.57 -8.74
N ILE A 121 -1.78 14.61 -7.91
CA ILE A 121 -0.50 15.28 -7.63
C ILE A 121 0.51 14.30 -7.02
N THR A 122 0.08 13.52 -6.03
CA THR A 122 0.92 12.51 -5.37
C THR A 122 1.45 11.49 -6.40
N PHE A 123 0.57 11.02 -7.29
CA PHE A 123 0.93 10.04 -8.32
C PHE A 123 1.88 10.62 -9.36
N SER A 124 1.62 11.83 -9.87
CA SER A 124 2.50 12.52 -10.82
C SER A 124 3.90 12.74 -10.25
N LYS A 125 4.01 13.15 -8.97
CA LYS A 125 5.30 13.29 -8.29
C LYS A 125 6.07 11.97 -8.27
N GLN A 126 5.42 10.87 -7.90
CA GLN A 126 6.06 9.56 -7.88
C GLN A 126 6.51 9.12 -9.27
N ALA A 127 5.68 9.29 -10.30
CA ALA A 127 6.02 8.93 -11.67
C ALA A 127 7.28 9.67 -12.16
N ILE A 128 7.33 11.00 -11.97
CA ILE A 128 8.50 11.82 -12.32
C ILE A 128 9.75 11.32 -11.57
N LYS A 129 9.62 11.05 -10.26
CA LYS A 129 10.72 10.59 -9.43
C LYS A 129 11.25 9.21 -9.84
N SER A 130 10.36 8.28 -10.16
CA SER A 130 10.73 6.96 -10.68
C SER A 130 11.48 7.06 -12.01
N VAL A 131 11.02 7.92 -12.93
CA VAL A 131 11.73 8.16 -14.20
C VAL A 131 13.12 8.75 -13.95
N LEU A 132 13.25 9.74 -13.06
CA LEU A 132 14.54 10.33 -12.71
C LEU A 132 15.51 9.30 -12.13
N HIS A 133 15.03 8.40 -11.27
CA HIS A 133 15.86 7.36 -10.67
C HIS A 133 16.45 6.43 -11.74
N VAL A 134 15.62 5.94 -12.66
CA VAL A 134 16.06 5.10 -13.79
C VAL A 134 17.08 5.82 -14.66
N LEU A 135 16.86 7.11 -14.98
CA LEU A 135 17.80 7.89 -15.78
C LEU A 135 19.17 8.04 -15.10
N ILE A 136 19.19 8.20 -13.77
CA ILE A 136 20.43 8.28 -12.99
C ILE A 136 21.17 6.94 -13.01
N GLU A 137 20.47 5.83 -12.81
CA GLU A 137 21.07 4.49 -12.86
C GLU A 137 21.71 4.22 -14.22
N VAL A 138 20.98 4.49 -15.31
CA VAL A 138 21.49 4.35 -16.68
C VAL A 138 22.73 5.22 -16.91
N PHE A 139 22.72 6.47 -16.42
CA PHE A 139 23.87 7.36 -16.55
C PHE A 139 25.10 6.83 -15.79
N ILE A 140 24.92 6.33 -14.56
CA ILE A 140 25.99 5.73 -13.77
C ILE A 140 26.57 4.51 -14.49
N GLU A 141 25.73 3.60 -14.98
CA GLU A 141 26.16 2.43 -15.75
C GLU A 141 26.99 2.85 -16.97
N MET A 142 26.52 3.83 -17.74
CA MET A 142 27.24 4.37 -18.89
C MET A 142 28.61 4.95 -18.50
N VAL A 143 28.73 5.66 -17.38
CA VAL A 143 30.03 6.20 -16.93
C VAL A 143 30.97 5.09 -16.49
N THR A 144 30.46 4.08 -15.74
CA THR A 144 31.28 2.97 -15.24
C THR A 144 31.77 2.00 -16.32
N LEU A 145 31.03 1.86 -17.42
CA LEU A 145 31.45 1.04 -18.57
C LEU A 145 32.50 1.73 -19.46
N ASN A 146 32.63 3.06 -19.33
CA ASN A 146 33.55 3.88 -20.11
C ASN A 146 34.83 4.28 -19.34
N SER A 147 35.04 3.73 -18.14
CA SER A 147 36.20 3.94 -17.26
C SER A 147 36.98 2.65 -17.06
#